data_AF-A0A0K2SQN4-F1
#
_entry.id   AF-A0A0K2SQN4-F1
#
_cell.length_a   1.000
_cell.length_b   1.000
_cell.length_c   1.000
_cell.angle_alpha   90.00
_cell.angle_beta   90.00
_cell.angle_gamma   90.00
#
_symmetry.space_group_name_H-M   'P 1'
#
loop_
_entity.id
_entity.type
_entity.pdbx_description
1 polymer ?
#
loop_
_entity_poly.entity_id
_entity_poly.type
_entity_poly.pdbx_seq_one_letter_code
_entity_poly.pdbx_strand_id
1 'polypeptide(L)'
;MAALSPAWNMAVDEAILREAGAGRSVPTLRFYRWDPPTLSLGRFQQAWGHVDLEACRRRRIGLVRRPTGGRAVLHDHEVTYAVVLPEVVGLPASVTEAYRLLSQGLAEGLRILGVEPQFLRPLPRNAKAAAPVAGEQGAAAAGAEGRGAAQDLSALCFEAPSWYELAAEGKKLVGSAQLRRHGGVLQHGSLLLHLDRALAAELLGGGGRSEGVLQSAASLDEALGRPVSFEEAADALKQGFGRALGWQVTPAALTPREERLARWLAEHKYGSDGWNLDRVEPEEPPWFQEVGDHA
;
A
#
# COMPACT_ATOMS: atom_id res chain seq x y z
N MET A 1 16.05 -12.27 3.96
CA MET A 1 15.06 -12.40 5.05
C MET A 1 14.03 -13.46 4.66
N ALA A 2 13.43 -14.19 5.62
CA ALA A 2 12.37 -15.16 5.31
C ALA A 2 11.09 -14.45 4.83
N ALA A 3 10.40 -15.05 3.86
CA ALA A 3 9.08 -14.60 3.45
C ALA A 3 8.04 -15.03 4.51
N LEU A 4 6.99 -14.22 4.67
CA LEU A 4 6.06 -14.32 5.80
C LEU A 4 4.61 -14.43 5.31
N SER A 5 3.77 -15.06 6.13
CA SER A 5 2.36 -15.21 5.80
C SER A 5 1.65 -13.86 5.69
N PRO A 6 0.62 -13.74 4.84
CA PRO A 6 -0.05 -12.47 4.63
C PRO A 6 -0.75 -11.95 5.90
N ALA A 7 -1.31 -12.87 6.70
CA ALA A 7 -1.91 -12.52 7.99
C ALA A 7 -0.88 -11.96 8.97
N TRP A 8 0.31 -12.59 9.04
CA TRP A 8 1.38 -12.13 9.91
C TRP A 8 1.92 -10.77 9.51
N ASN A 9 2.12 -10.53 8.21
CA ASN A 9 2.63 -9.24 7.72
C ASN A 9 1.75 -8.07 8.14
N MET A 10 0.43 -8.19 7.95
CA MET A 10 -0.51 -7.13 8.32
C MET A 10 -0.68 -7.02 9.85
N ALA A 11 -0.63 -8.14 10.56
CA ALA A 11 -0.69 -8.15 12.01
C ALA A 11 0.50 -7.44 12.65
N VAL A 12 1.71 -7.66 12.13
CA VAL A 12 2.93 -6.97 12.61
C VAL A 12 2.84 -5.47 12.34
N ASP A 13 2.42 -5.05 11.14
CA ASP A 13 2.30 -3.62 10.81
C ASP A 13 1.28 -2.91 11.74
N GLU A 14 0.15 -3.55 12.05
CA GLU A 14 -0.82 -3.01 13.01
C GLU A 14 -0.33 -3.07 14.46
N ALA A 15 0.40 -4.12 14.86
CA ALA A 15 0.95 -4.23 16.21
C ALA A 15 1.97 -3.13 16.50
N ILE A 16 2.91 -2.91 15.59
CA ILE A 16 3.91 -1.84 15.69
C ILE A 16 3.21 -0.48 15.72
N LEU A 17 2.17 -0.26 14.88
CA LEU A 17 1.38 0.98 14.89
C LEU A 17 0.78 1.29 16.26
N ARG A 18 0.16 0.29 16.89
CA ARG A 18 -0.49 0.45 18.20
C ARG A 18 0.54 0.74 19.29
N GLU A 19 1.64 -0.02 19.32
CA GLU A 19 2.68 0.13 20.33
C GLU A 19 3.47 1.43 20.17
N ALA A 20 3.82 1.81 18.95
CA ALA A 20 4.48 3.08 18.66
C ALA A 20 3.56 4.26 19.01
N GLY A 21 2.30 4.23 18.56
CA GLY A 21 1.33 5.29 18.84
C GLY A 21 1.00 5.45 20.33
N ALA A 22 1.14 4.38 21.11
CA ALA A 22 1.05 4.43 22.58
C ALA A 22 2.37 4.81 23.29
N GLY A 23 3.43 5.13 22.54
CA GLY A 23 4.73 5.52 23.08
C GLY A 23 5.54 4.36 23.68
N ARG A 24 5.19 3.10 23.37
CA ARG A 24 5.83 1.89 23.89
C ARG A 24 6.84 1.26 22.92
N SER A 25 6.75 1.62 21.64
CA SER A 25 7.73 1.25 20.62
C SER A 25 8.35 2.49 19.98
N VAL A 26 9.56 2.30 19.44
CA VAL A 26 10.25 3.33 18.66
C VAL A 26 9.70 3.42 17.23
N PRO A 27 9.91 4.56 16.54
CA PRO A 27 9.80 4.66 15.09
C PRO A 27 10.40 3.44 14.37
N THR A 28 9.65 2.84 13.46
CA THR A 28 10.05 1.59 12.79
C THR A 28 10.00 1.72 11.28
N LEU A 29 11.08 1.31 10.63
CA LEU A 29 11.14 1.01 9.20
C LEU A 29 11.28 -0.50 9.04
N ARG A 30 10.31 -1.13 8.38
CA ARG A 30 10.23 -2.57 8.17
C ARG A 30 10.24 -2.88 6.68
N PHE A 31 10.97 -3.91 6.28
CA PHE A 31 10.93 -4.48 4.93
C PHE A 31 10.57 -5.96 5.00
N TYR A 32 9.72 -6.45 4.11
CA TYR A 32 9.29 -7.85 4.11
C TYR A 32 8.84 -8.34 2.74
N ARG A 33 8.71 -9.67 2.63
CA ARG A 33 8.19 -10.40 1.48
C ARG A 33 6.93 -11.17 1.89
N TRP A 34 6.19 -11.64 0.90
CA TRP A 34 4.97 -12.42 1.07
C TRP A 34 5.22 -13.87 0.68
N ASP A 35 4.76 -14.79 1.52
CA ASP A 35 4.69 -16.21 1.17
C ASP A 35 3.39 -16.82 1.71
N PRO A 36 2.50 -17.32 0.84
CA PRO A 36 2.61 -17.31 -0.64
C PRO A 36 2.51 -15.89 -1.23
N PRO A 37 2.73 -15.72 -2.56
CA PRO A 37 2.30 -14.50 -3.25
C PRO A 37 0.84 -14.19 -2.88
N THR A 38 0.52 -12.93 -2.65
CA THR A 38 -0.70 -12.54 -1.93
C THR A 38 -1.41 -11.42 -2.65
N LEU A 39 -2.71 -11.56 -2.82
CA LEU A 39 -3.58 -10.45 -3.16
C LEU A 39 -4.06 -9.76 -1.88
N SER A 40 -3.68 -8.50 -1.69
CA SER A 40 -4.20 -7.71 -0.57
C SER A 40 -5.37 -6.82 -1.00
N LEU A 41 -6.45 -6.80 -0.23
CA LEU A 41 -7.62 -5.94 -0.42
C LEU A 41 -7.49 -4.67 0.42
N GLY A 42 -7.92 -3.52 -0.11
CA GLY A 42 -7.97 -2.30 0.72
C GLY A 42 -9.04 -2.40 1.81
N ARG A 43 -8.86 -1.71 2.94
CA ARG A 43 -9.78 -1.75 4.10
C ARG A 43 -11.26 -1.68 3.71
N PHE A 44 -11.62 -0.77 2.81
CA PHE A 44 -13.00 -0.50 2.43
C PHE A 44 -13.47 -1.24 1.16
N GLN A 45 -12.57 -1.95 0.47
CA GLN A 45 -12.88 -2.60 -0.80
C GLN A 45 -13.78 -3.83 -0.60
N GLN A 46 -14.79 -4.00 -1.44
CA GLN A 46 -15.59 -5.23 -1.43
C GLN A 46 -14.76 -6.41 -1.98
N ALA A 47 -14.78 -7.54 -1.28
CA ALA A 47 -14.11 -8.76 -1.75
C ALA A 47 -14.94 -9.44 -2.84
N TRP A 48 -16.21 -9.69 -2.53
CA TRP A 48 -17.17 -10.36 -3.40
C TRP A 48 -17.41 -9.57 -4.69
N GLY A 49 -17.34 -10.26 -5.83
CA GLY A 49 -17.61 -9.68 -7.16
C GLY A 49 -16.52 -8.77 -7.74
N HIS A 50 -15.43 -8.51 -7.01
CA HIS A 50 -14.31 -7.67 -7.48
C HIS A 50 -12.97 -8.41 -7.60
N VAL A 51 -12.89 -9.62 -7.06
CA VAL A 51 -11.69 -10.45 -7.07
C VAL A 51 -12.08 -11.87 -7.42
N ASP A 52 -11.28 -12.52 -8.26
CA ASP A 52 -11.42 -13.94 -8.55
C ASP A 52 -10.80 -14.77 -7.41
N LEU A 53 -11.61 -15.05 -6.39
CA LEU A 53 -11.22 -15.86 -5.23
C LEU A 53 -10.90 -17.30 -5.62
N GLU A 54 -11.53 -17.83 -6.68
CA GLU A 54 -11.22 -19.17 -7.18
C GLU A 54 -9.85 -19.21 -7.84
N ALA A 55 -9.51 -18.20 -8.66
CA ALA A 55 -8.17 -18.05 -9.21
C ALA A 55 -7.12 -17.94 -8.12
N CYS A 56 -7.39 -17.18 -7.06
CA CYS A 56 -6.48 -17.09 -5.91
C CYS A 56 -6.21 -18.48 -5.33
N ARG A 57 -7.25 -19.29 -5.09
CA ARG A 57 -7.10 -20.67 -4.57
C ARG A 57 -6.35 -21.58 -5.56
N ARG A 58 -6.70 -21.56 -6.86
CA ARG A 58 -6.04 -22.37 -7.90
C ARG A 58 -4.55 -22.07 -8.03
N ARG A 59 -4.19 -20.79 -7.94
CA ARG A 59 -2.80 -20.29 -8.08
C ARG A 59 -2.03 -20.27 -6.76
N ARG A 60 -2.63 -20.72 -5.66
CA ARG A 60 -2.07 -20.66 -4.29
C ARG A 60 -1.70 -19.24 -3.86
N ILE A 61 -2.49 -18.27 -4.28
CA ILE A 61 -2.35 -16.87 -3.89
C ILE A 61 -3.03 -16.67 -2.54
N GLY A 62 -2.30 -16.12 -1.57
CA GLY A 62 -2.83 -15.70 -0.30
C GLY A 62 -3.82 -14.55 -0.46
N LEU A 63 -4.77 -14.41 0.45
CA LEU A 63 -5.71 -13.29 0.49
C LEU A 63 -5.65 -12.65 1.87
N VAL A 64 -5.53 -11.32 1.90
CA VAL A 64 -5.63 -10.57 3.15
C VAL A 64 -6.23 -9.19 2.90
N ARG A 65 -6.90 -8.63 3.90
CA ARG A 65 -7.34 -7.24 3.89
C ARG A 65 -6.40 -6.40 4.74
N ARG A 66 -5.81 -5.36 4.15
CA ARG A 66 -4.90 -4.46 4.85
C ARG A 66 -5.64 -3.42 5.70
N PRO A 67 -5.01 -2.90 6.78
CA PRO A 67 -5.63 -1.89 7.64
C PRO A 67 -5.77 -0.53 6.94
N THR A 68 -5.01 -0.27 5.88
CA THR A 68 -5.08 0.96 5.09
C THR A 68 -6.14 0.89 3.99
N GLY A 69 -6.53 2.05 3.45
CA GLY A 69 -7.34 2.12 2.24
C GLY A 69 -6.60 1.67 0.97
N GLY A 70 -7.12 2.11 -0.18
CA GLY A 70 -6.62 1.73 -1.50
C GLY A 70 -7.39 0.57 -2.12
N ARG A 71 -6.88 0.04 -3.23
CA ARG A 71 -7.50 -1.06 -3.99
C ARG A 71 -6.56 -2.25 -4.13
N ALA A 72 -7.06 -3.37 -4.62
CA ALA A 72 -6.34 -4.64 -4.60
C ALA A 72 -4.93 -4.53 -5.21
N VAL A 73 -3.96 -5.15 -4.56
CA VAL A 73 -2.56 -5.21 -4.99
C VAL A 73 -2.13 -6.67 -4.95
N LEU A 74 -1.53 -7.14 -6.04
CA LEU A 74 -0.85 -8.42 -6.08
C LEU A 74 0.58 -8.23 -5.57
N HIS A 75 0.91 -8.91 -4.49
CA HIS A 75 2.23 -8.95 -3.89
C HIS A 75 2.93 -10.25 -4.26
N ASP A 76 4.03 -10.16 -4.99
CA ASP A 76 4.78 -11.33 -5.45
C ASP A 76 6.29 -11.03 -5.46
N HIS A 77 6.80 -10.54 -6.59
CA HIS A 77 8.19 -10.13 -6.75
C HIS A 77 8.38 -8.66 -6.38
N GLU A 78 8.39 -8.36 -5.08
CA GLU A 78 8.52 -6.99 -4.58
C GLU A 78 9.35 -6.86 -3.30
N VAL A 79 9.73 -5.61 -2.99
CA VAL A 79 10.03 -5.18 -1.62
C VAL A 79 8.79 -4.49 -1.07
N THR A 80 8.14 -5.09 -0.08
CA THR A 80 7.13 -4.39 0.71
C THR A 80 7.82 -3.69 1.86
N TYR A 81 7.47 -2.42 2.06
CA TYR A 81 7.99 -1.63 3.16
C TYR A 81 6.84 -1.10 4.02
N ALA A 82 7.11 -0.90 5.30
CA ALA A 82 6.24 -0.18 6.23
C ALA A 82 7.07 0.80 7.06
N VAL A 83 6.57 2.03 7.18
CA VAL A 83 7.08 3.07 8.06
C VAL A 83 6.01 3.35 9.10
N VAL A 84 6.37 3.19 10.37
CA VAL A 84 5.50 3.46 11.51
C VAL A 84 6.13 4.52 12.39
N LEU A 85 5.37 5.58 12.65
CA LEU A 85 5.79 6.72 13.46
C LEU A 85 4.68 7.10 14.44
N PRO A 86 4.98 7.44 15.70
CA PRO A 86 3.99 8.09 16.56
C PRO A 86 3.66 9.49 16.04
N GLU A 87 2.42 9.94 16.19
CA GLU A 87 1.98 11.26 15.68
C GLU A 87 2.72 12.43 16.34
N VAL A 88 3.21 12.23 17.57
CA VAL A 88 3.95 13.24 18.32
C VAL A 88 5.36 13.50 17.76
N VAL A 89 5.89 12.62 16.89
CA VAL A 89 7.25 12.78 16.32
C VAL A 89 7.20 13.65 15.07
N GLY A 90 7.01 14.96 15.28
CA GLY A 90 7.32 16.02 14.29
C GLY A 90 6.68 15.88 12.91
N LEU A 91 5.72 14.96 12.73
CA LEU A 91 5.08 14.75 11.46
C LEU A 91 4.09 15.89 11.21
N PRO A 92 3.98 16.37 9.97
CA PRO A 92 2.92 17.30 9.61
C PRO A 92 1.55 16.74 9.99
N ALA A 93 0.65 17.60 10.46
CA ALA A 93 -0.72 17.20 10.79
C ALA A 93 -1.49 16.72 9.54
N SER A 94 -1.14 17.27 8.37
CA SER A 94 -1.73 16.87 7.08
C SER A 94 -1.23 15.50 6.65
N VAL A 95 -2.15 14.59 6.33
CA VAL A 95 -1.88 13.29 5.70
C VAL A 95 -1.04 13.47 4.43
N THR A 96 -1.41 14.44 3.59
CA THR A 96 -0.75 14.73 2.33
C THR A 96 0.71 15.15 2.52
N GLU A 97 1.00 15.97 3.53
CA GLU A 97 2.37 16.43 3.81
C GLU A 97 3.24 15.34 4.44
N ALA A 98 2.68 14.55 5.37
CA ALA A 98 3.39 13.40 5.93
C ALA A 98 3.68 12.35 4.86
N TYR A 99 2.72 12.08 3.96
CA TYR A 99 2.94 11.21 2.81
C TYR A 99 4.07 11.75 1.93
N ARG A 100 4.06 13.04 1.59
CA ARG A 100 5.14 13.69 0.82
C ARG A 100 6.51 13.47 1.47
N LEU A 101 6.61 13.72 2.77
CA LEU A 101 7.85 13.57 3.54
C LEU A 101 8.36 12.12 3.47
N LEU A 102 7.49 11.14 3.75
CA LEU A 102 7.87 9.73 3.71
C LEU A 102 8.24 9.26 2.30
N SER A 103 7.56 9.77 1.26
CA SER A 103 7.89 9.46 -0.12
C SER A 103 9.26 10.03 -0.56
N GLN A 104 9.85 10.99 0.15
CA GLN A 104 11.21 11.46 -0.12
C GLN A 104 12.26 10.38 0.18
N GLY A 105 12.07 9.59 1.25
CA GLY A 105 12.98 8.48 1.56
C GLY A 105 12.98 7.40 0.48
N LEU A 106 11.79 7.08 -0.04
CA LEU A 106 11.63 6.15 -1.17
C LEU A 106 12.27 6.71 -2.45
N ALA A 107 12.04 7.99 -2.75
CA ALA A 107 12.63 8.65 -3.91
C ALA A 107 14.17 8.64 -3.84
N GLU A 108 14.76 8.93 -2.69
CA GLU A 108 16.21 8.86 -2.53
C GLU A 108 16.74 7.43 -2.65
N GLY A 109 16.01 6.43 -2.15
CA GLY A 109 16.35 5.03 -2.35
C GLY A 109 16.34 4.61 -3.82
N LEU A 110 15.36 5.09 -4.60
CA LEU A 110 15.31 4.89 -6.05
C LEU A 110 16.50 5.53 -6.77
N ARG A 111 16.91 6.76 -6.36
CA ARG A 111 18.11 7.40 -6.93
C ARG A 111 19.37 6.62 -6.66
N ILE A 112 19.51 6.05 -5.46
CA ILE A 112 20.64 5.18 -5.11
C ILE A 112 20.69 3.94 -6.02
N LEU A 113 19.53 3.41 -6.42
CA LEU A 113 19.43 2.28 -7.37
C LEU A 113 19.70 2.69 -8.83
N GLY A 114 19.78 3.99 -9.13
CA GLY A 114 19.97 4.52 -10.48
C GLY A 114 18.68 4.87 -11.22
N VAL A 115 17.54 4.92 -10.53
CA VAL A 115 16.26 5.35 -11.09
C VAL A 115 15.98 6.80 -10.70
N GLU A 116 15.68 7.68 -11.66
CA GLU A 116 15.24 9.04 -11.34
C GLU A 116 13.71 9.08 -11.09
N PRO A 117 13.26 9.30 -9.85
CA PRO A 117 11.85 9.19 -9.51
C PRO A 117 11.08 10.46 -9.83
N GLN A 118 9.87 10.29 -10.36
CA GLN A 118 8.90 11.33 -10.62
C GLN A 118 7.75 11.22 -9.61
N PHE A 119 7.46 12.30 -8.90
CA PHE A 119 6.30 12.37 -8.04
C PHE A 119 5.05 12.62 -8.87
N LEU A 120 4.14 11.66 -8.90
CA LEU A 120 2.85 11.82 -9.53
C LEU A 120 1.96 12.73 -8.67
N ARG A 121 1.30 13.69 -9.32
CA ARG A 121 0.25 14.50 -8.73
C ARG A 121 -1.11 14.00 -9.25
N PRO A 122 -2.14 13.90 -8.42
CA PRO A 122 -3.46 13.58 -8.91
C PRO A 122 -3.91 14.66 -9.89
N LEU A 123 -4.44 14.27 -11.04
CA LEU A 123 -5.17 15.20 -11.88
C LEU A 123 -6.40 15.69 -11.08
N PRO A 124 -6.72 17.00 -11.11
CA PRO A 124 -7.91 17.50 -10.44
C PRO A 124 -9.14 16.77 -10.96
N ARG A 125 -10.07 16.40 -10.07
CA ARG A 125 -11.31 15.62 -10.36
C ARG A 125 -12.18 16.18 -11.51
N ASN A 126 -11.94 17.42 -11.95
CA ASN A 126 -12.65 18.09 -13.04
C ASN A 126 -11.82 18.29 -14.32
N ALA A 127 -10.66 17.66 -14.45
CA ALA A 127 -9.96 17.62 -15.73
C ALA A 127 -10.70 16.64 -16.64
N LYS A 128 -11.72 17.13 -17.36
CA LYS A 128 -12.13 16.50 -18.62
C LYS A 128 -10.85 16.19 -19.38
N ALA A 129 -10.69 14.93 -19.80
CA ALA A 129 -9.59 14.49 -20.64
C ALA A 129 -9.26 15.57 -21.66
N ALA A 130 -8.11 16.21 -21.53
CA ALA A 130 -7.57 17.06 -22.57
C ALA A 130 -7.11 16.10 -23.67
N ALA A 131 -8.06 15.72 -24.52
CA ALA A 131 -7.77 15.24 -25.86
C ALA A 131 -6.98 16.34 -26.59
N PRO A 132 -6.08 15.99 -27.52
CA PRO A 132 -5.36 16.97 -28.31
C PRO A 132 -6.38 17.85 -29.05
N VAL A 133 -6.12 19.17 -28.99
CA VAL A 133 -6.94 20.20 -29.60
C VAL A 133 -6.96 19.98 -31.12
N ALA A 134 -8.15 19.66 -31.64
CA ALA A 134 -8.47 19.80 -33.05
C ALA A 134 -9.85 20.45 -33.17
N GLY A 135 -9.88 21.63 -33.80
CA GLY A 135 -11.05 22.15 -34.51
C GLY A 135 -12.11 22.85 -33.67
N GLU A 136 -12.22 24.16 -33.91
CA GLU A 136 -13.31 25.02 -33.49
C GLU A 136 -14.69 24.59 -34.06
N GLN A 137 -15.75 24.94 -33.29
CA GLN A 137 -17.08 25.45 -33.71
C GLN A 137 -18.28 24.67 -33.15
N GLY A 138 -19.19 25.39 -32.48
CA GLY A 138 -20.63 25.15 -32.61
C GLY A 138 -21.43 24.68 -31.39
N ALA A 139 -21.75 25.63 -30.50
CA ALA A 139 -23.03 25.87 -29.82
C ALA A 139 -24.13 24.77 -29.62
N ALA A 140 -24.57 24.69 -28.35
CA ALA A 140 -25.95 24.80 -27.84
C ALA A 140 -26.92 23.59 -27.72
N ALA A 141 -27.24 23.31 -26.43
CA ALA A 141 -28.57 23.29 -25.79
C ALA A 141 -29.43 22.01 -25.67
N ALA A 142 -30.07 21.94 -24.49
CA ALA A 142 -31.20 21.11 -24.02
C ALA A 142 -30.92 19.60 -23.78
N GLY A 143 -31.39 18.94 -22.73
CA GLY A 143 -32.29 19.27 -21.62
C GLY A 143 -32.64 17.96 -20.88
N ALA A 144 -32.82 18.08 -19.56
CA ALA A 144 -33.75 17.35 -18.68
C ALA A 144 -33.85 15.78 -18.65
N GLU A 145 -33.81 15.28 -17.41
CA GLU A 145 -34.47 14.07 -16.86
C GLU A 145 -33.78 12.70 -16.94
N GLY A 146 -33.53 12.14 -15.74
CA GLY A 146 -32.92 10.82 -15.53
C GLY A 146 -32.37 10.66 -14.11
N ARG A 147 -33.19 10.92 -13.08
CA ARG A 147 -32.83 10.66 -11.67
C ARG A 147 -32.95 9.16 -11.39
N GLY A 148 -31.84 8.45 -11.53
CA GLY A 148 -31.70 7.05 -11.11
C GLY A 148 -30.33 6.53 -11.50
N ALA A 149 -29.61 5.91 -10.58
CA ALA A 149 -28.26 5.32 -10.73
C ALA A 149 -27.03 6.25 -10.59
N ALA A 150 -27.13 7.38 -9.89
CA ALA A 150 -26.01 8.32 -9.69
C ALA A 150 -25.36 8.29 -8.27
N GLN A 151 -25.53 7.22 -7.50
CA GLN A 151 -24.95 7.12 -6.13
C GLN A 151 -23.74 6.18 -5.99
N ASP A 152 -23.36 5.43 -7.02
CA ASP A 152 -22.20 4.51 -6.98
C ASP A 152 -20.96 4.97 -7.77
N LEU A 153 -20.96 6.21 -8.28
CA LEU A 153 -19.91 6.71 -9.17
C LEU A 153 -18.72 7.37 -8.47
N SER A 154 -18.68 7.40 -7.12
CA SER A 154 -17.57 8.02 -6.37
C SER A 154 -16.45 7.03 -5.95
N ALA A 155 -16.60 5.74 -6.27
CA ALA A 155 -15.70 4.66 -5.86
C ALA A 155 -14.51 4.40 -6.84
N LEU A 156 -14.27 5.30 -7.79
CA LEU A 156 -13.33 5.13 -8.91
C LEU A 156 -11.94 5.75 -8.59
N CYS A 157 -10.99 4.96 -8.05
CA CYS A 157 -9.64 5.47 -7.71
C CYS A 157 -8.47 4.54 -8.14
N PHE A 158 -8.42 4.01 -9.37
CA PHE A 158 -7.10 3.72 -10.05
C PHE A 158 -6.70 4.87 -10.97
N GLU A 159 -7.66 5.59 -11.55
CA GLU A 159 -7.35 6.68 -12.48
C GLU A 159 -6.88 7.97 -11.79
N ALA A 160 -7.11 8.12 -10.49
CA ALA A 160 -6.55 9.23 -9.71
C ALA A 160 -5.30 8.73 -8.98
N PRO A 161 -4.09 9.21 -9.32
CA PRO A 161 -2.90 9.01 -8.50
C PRO A 161 -3.24 9.30 -7.04
N SER A 162 -2.83 8.45 -6.09
CA SER A 162 -2.73 8.95 -4.73
C SER A 162 -1.66 10.04 -4.69
N TRP A 163 -1.83 11.05 -3.83
CA TRP A 163 -0.87 12.15 -3.75
C TRP A 163 0.54 11.60 -3.49
N TYR A 164 1.51 11.92 -4.35
CA TYR A 164 2.94 11.57 -4.22
C TYR A 164 3.31 10.09 -4.42
N GLU A 165 2.58 9.39 -5.30
CA GLU A 165 3.07 8.12 -5.86
C GLU A 165 4.37 8.34 -6.65
N LEU A 166 5.25 7.33 -6.66
CA LEU A 166 6.53 7.41 -7.37
C LEU A 166 6.48 6.62 -8.67
N ALA A 167 6.86 7.29 -9.74
CA ALA A 167 6.95 6.75 -11.08
C ALA A 167 8.37 6.88 -11.65
N ALA A 168 8.69 6.06 -12.63
CA ALA A 168 9.84 6.20 -13.52
C ALA A 168 9.32 6.24 -14.96
N GLU A 169 9.75 7.21 -15.76
CA GLU A 169 9.30 7.36 -17.15
C GLU A 169 7.76 7.41 -17.31
N GLY A 170 7.06 8.03 -16.35
CA GLY A 170 5.60 8.12 -16.35
C GLY A 170 4.87 6.83 -15.94
N LYS A 171 5.58 5.73 -15.65
CA LYS A 171 5.01 4.48 -15.14
C LYS A 171 5.24 4.33 -13.65
N LYS A 172 4.20 3.93 -12.93
CA LYS A 172 4.21 3.76 -11.48
C LYS A 172 5.14 2.62 -11.07
N LEU A 173 6.07 2.92 -10.17
CA LEU A 173 7.06 1.98 -9.66
C LEU A 173 6.80 1.62 -8.18
N VAL A 174 6.30 2.59 -7.41
CA VAL A 174 5.94 2.42 -6.00
C VAL A 174 4.50 2.82 -5.75
N GLY A 175 3.73 1.94 -5.11
CA GLY A 175 2.40 2.24 -4.61
C GLY A 175 2.37 2.22 -3.09
N SER A 176 1.84 3.28 -2.47
CA SER A 176 1.76 3.38 -1.01
C SER A 176 0.37 3.77 -0.52
N ALA A 177 0.04 3.32 0.68
CA ALA A 177 -1.17 3.72 1.40
C ALA A 177 -0.79 4.14 2.83
N GLN A 178 -1.52 5.11 3.38
CA GLN A 178 -1.29 5.62 4.72
C GLN A 178 -2.56 5.49 5.58
N LEU A 179 -2.37 5.22 6.86
CA LEU A 179 -3.39 5.22 7.91
C LEU A 179 -2.86 6.02 9.10
N ARG A 180 -3.73 6.82 9.71
CA ARG A 180 -3.52 7.46 11.01
C ARG A 180 -4.51 6.89 12.00
N ARG A 181 -4.03 6.20 13.03
CA ARG A 181 -4.85 5.54 14.05
C ARG A 181 -4.00 5.23 15.28
N HIS A 182 -4.65 5.10 16.44
CA HIS A 182 -3.99 4.72 17.69
C HIS A 182 -2.84 5.66 18.11
N GLY A 183 -2.91 6.94 17.75
CA GLY A 183 -1.85 7.91 18.04
C GLY A 183 -0.59 7.73 17.17
N GLY A 184 -0.65 6.93 16.11
CA GLY A 184 0.45 6.72 15.18
C GLY A 184 0.03 6.84 13.71
N VAL A 185 1.05 6.89 12.86
CA VAL A 185 0.98 6.89 11.39
C VAL A 185 1.64 5.61 10.88
N LEU A 186 0.91 4.85 10.07
CA LEU A 186 1.43 3.72 9.30
C LEU A 186 1.36 4.08 7.81
N GLN A 187 2.52 4.10 7.15
CA GLN A 187 2.60 4.13 5.69
C GLN A 187 3.32 2.88 5.20
N HIS A 188 2.62 2.09 4.40
CA HIS A 188 3.19 0.90 3.78
C HIS A 188 2.92 0.88 2.29
N GLY A 189 3.73 0.13 1.56
CA GLY A 189 3.66 0.08 0.12
C GLY A 189 4.61 -0.93 -0.48
N SER A 190 4.57 -1.00 -1.80
CA SER A 190 5.26 -2.01 -2.60
C SER A 190 6.14 -1.34 -3.64
N LEU A 191 7.42 -1.70 -3.65
CA LEU A 191 8.34 -1.46 -4.75
C LEU A 191 8.44 -2.74 -5.58
N LEU A 192 7.91 -2.72 -6.80
CA LEU A 192 7.89 -3.89 -7.68
C LEU A 192 9.30 -4.19 -8.19
N LEU A 193 9.83 -5.37 -7.86
CA LEU A 193 11.10 -5.85 -8.41
C LEU A 193 10.90 -6.48 -9.79
N HIS A 194 9.79 -7.20 -9.96
CA HIS A 194 9.33 -7.77 -11.21
C HIS A 194 7.79 -7.78 -11.24
N LEU A 195 7.17 -7.65 -12.42
CA LEU A 195 5.71 -7.66 -12.59
C LEU A 195 5.27 -8.74 -13.57
N ASP A 196 4.67 -9.82 -13.07
CA ASP A 196 3.94 -10.78 -13.91
C ASP A 196 2.58 -10.18 -14.30
N ARG A 197 2.55 -9.56 -15.49
CA ARG A 197 1.36 -8.90 -16.03
C ARG A 197 0.23 -9.89 -16.34
N ALA A 198 0.54 -11.13 -16.71
CA ALA A 198 -0.47 -12.13 -17.02
C ALA A 198 -1.17 -12.62 -15.75
N LEU A 199 -0.40 -12.93 -14.70
CA LEU A 199 -0.94 -13.30 -13.39
C LEU A 199 -1.75 -12.15 -12.78
N ALA A 200 -1.23 -10.92 -12.86
CA ALA A 200 -1.93 -9.75 -12.35
C ALA A 200 -3.24 -9.48 -13.10
N ALA A 201 -3.28 -9.69 -14.43
CA ALA A 201 -4.49 -9.55 -15.23
C ALA A 201 -5.54 -10.61 -14.89
N GLU A 202 -5.12 -11.87 -14.67
CA GLU A 202 -6.02 -12.97 -14.26
C GLU A 202 -6.68 -12.64 -12.91
N LEU A 203 -5.89 -12.24 -11.90
CA LEU A 203 -6.36 -12.07 -10.53
C LEU A 203 -7.16 -10.80 -10.28
N LEU A 204 -6.81 -9.69 -10.97
CA LEU A 204 -7.50 -8.40 -10.84
C LEU A 204 -8.74 -8.29 -11.72
N GLY A 205 -9.08 -9.36 -12.45
CA GLY A 205 -10.25 -9.48 -13.31
C GLY A 205 -9.99 -8.95 -14.73
N GLY A 206 -10.31 -9.77 -15.73
CA GLY A 206 -10.20 -9.42 -17.15
C GLY A 206 -11.29 -8.45 -17.59
N GLY A 207 -10.98 -7.16 -17.60
CA GLY A 207 -11.81 -6.11 -18.20
C GLY A 207 -10.92 -4.90 -18.49
N GLY A 208 -11.26 -4.07 -19.46
CA GLY A 208 -10.35 -3.04 -19.99
C GLY A 208 -9.73 -2.06 -18.97
N ARG A 209 -10.25 -2.00 -17.73
CA ARG A 209 -9.68 -1.21 -16.62
C ARG A 209 -8.48 -1.85 -15.94
N SER A 210 -8.42 -3.17 -15.76
CA SER A 210 -7.23 -3.83 -15.19
C SER A 210 -6.05 -3.76 -16.16
N GLU A 211 -6.34 -3.75 -17.45
CA GLU A 211 -5.35 -3.64 -18.51
C GLU A 211 -4.65 -2.26 -18.52
N GLY A 212 -5.40 -1.16 -18.39
CA GLY A 212 -4.81 0.19 -18.29
C GLY A 212 -3.96 0.40 -17.01
N VAL A 213 -4.30 -0.30 -15.93
CA VAL A 213 -3.57 -0.29 -14.68
C VAL A 213 -2.23 -1.00 -14.81
N LEU A 214 -2.23 -2.17 -15.45
CA LEU A 214 -1.00 -2.90 -15.70
C LEU A 214 -0.11 -2.11 -16.66
N GLN A 215 -0.67 -1.52 -17.71
CA GLN A 215 0.09 -0.69 -18.67
C GLN A 215 0.76 0.53 -18.03
N SER A 216 0.18 1.08 -16.95
CA SER A 216 0.72 2.22 -16.21
C SER A 216 1.66 1.83 -15.07
N ALA A 217 1.90 0.54 -14.83
CA ALA A 217 2.86 0.04 -13.85
C ALA A 217 4.19 -0.41 -14.51
N ALA A 218 5.29 -0.16 -13.81
CA ALA A 218 6.64 -0.63 -14.15
C ALA A 218 7.24 -1.36 -12.95
N SER A 219 8.13 -2.30 -13.24
CA SER A 219 9.00 -2.91 -12.23
C SER A 219 10.44 -2.39 -12.32
N LEU A 220 11.19 -2.59 -11.25
CA LEU A 220 12.54 -2.06 -11.10
C LEU A 220 13.51 -2.69 -12.09
N ASP A 221 13.29 -3.96 -12.45
CA ASP A 221 14.08 -4.64 -13.48
C ASP A 221 13.84 -4.09 -14.90
N GLU A 222 12.60 -3.74 -15.23
CA GLU A 222 12.24 -3.02 -16.47
C GLU A 222 12.91 -1.64 -16.50
N ALA A 223 12.85 -0.90 -15.39
CA ALA A 223 13.40 0.46 -15.30
C ALA A 223 14.94 0.51 -15.36
N LEU A 224 15.63 -0.51 -14.85
CA LEU A 224 17.10 -0.55 -14.83
C LEU A 224 17.70 -1.44 -15.93
N GLY A 225 16.89 -2.20 -16.66
CA GLY A 225 17.36 -3.16 -17.65
C GLY A 225 18.12 -4.36 -17.06
N ARG A 226 17.96 -4.64 -15.75
CA ARG A 226 18.61 -5.76 -15.05
C ARG A 226 17.79 -6.23 -13.86
N PRO A 227 17.88 -7.52 -13.45
CA PRO A 227 17.27 -7.95 -12.20
C PRO A 227 17.88 -7.22 -10.99
N VAL A 228 17.03 -6.94 -10.00
CA VAL A 228 17.42 -6.35 -8.70
C VAL A 228 16.97 -7.29 -7.59
N SER A 229 17.87 -7.60 -6.67
CA SER A 229 17.53 -8.43 -5.51
C SER A 229 16.74 -7.63 -4.47
N PHE A 230 15.95 -8.31 -3.64
CA PHE A 230 15.29 -7.68 -2.50
C PHE A 230 16.29 -7.03 -1.55
N GLU A 231 17.40 -7.70 -1.26
CA GLU A 231 18.42 -7.22 -0.35
C GLU A 231 19.03 -5.91 -0.85
N GLU A 232 19.33 -5.83 -2.15
CA GLU A 232 19.82 -4.62 -2.81
C GLU A 232 18.80 -3.48 -2.73
N ALA A 233 17.54 -3.75 -3.13
CA ALA A 233 16.50 -2.74 -3.11
C ALA A 233 16.15 -2.28 -1.69
N ALA A 234 16.04 -3.20 -0.72
CA ALA A 234 15.76 -2.87 0.67
C ALA A 234 16.91 -2.08 1.32
N ASP A 235 18.17 -2.39 1.03
CA ASP A 235 19.30 -1.61 1.54
C ASP A 235 19.34 -0.21 0.92
N ALA A 236 19.07 -0.08 -0.38
CA ALA A 236 18.97 1.23 -1.02
C ALA A 236 17.82 2.07 -0.44
N LEU A 237 16.63 1.48 -0.21
CA LEU A 237 15.52 2.17 0.45
C LEU A 237 15.87 2.57 1.89
N LYS A 238 16.51 1.70 2.67
CA LYS A 238 17.00 2.02 4.02
C LYS A 238 17.94 3.21 4.01
N GLN A 239 18.93 3.22 3.11
CA GLN A 239 19.85 4.35 2.93
C GLN A 239 19.10 5.61 2.50
N GLY A 240 18.11 5.49 1.61
CA GLY A 240 17.27 6.59 1.15
C GLY A 240 16.49 7.26 2.27
N PHE A 241 15.82 6.47 3.12
CA PHE A 241 15.16 6.98 4.33
C PHE A 241 16.16 7.67 5.27
N GLY A 242 17.34 7.08 5.48
CA GLY A 242 18.39 7.68 6.32
C GLY A 242 18.85 9.05 5.81
N ARG A 243 19.10 9.18 4.50
CA ARG A 243 19.54 10.44 3.88
C ARG A 243 18.43 11.50 3.85
N ALA A 244 17.23 11.13 3.42
CA ALA A 244 16.14 12.08 3.23
C ALA A 244 15.56 12.62 4.55
N LEU A 245 15.52 11.77 5.59
CA LEU A 245 14.89 12.10 6.87
C LEU A 245 15.89 12.28 8.01
N GLY A 246 17.19 12.10 7.77
CA GLY A 246 18.22 12.16 8.79
C GLY A 246 18.14 11.02 9.81
N TRP A 247 17.53 9.89 9.44
CA TRP A 247 17.32 8.77 10.35
C TRP A 247 18.55 7.87 10.46
N GLN A 248 18.80 7.40 11.69
CA GLN A 248 19.72 6.30 11.95
C GLN A 248 18.92 5.01 12.11
N VAL A 249 18.88 4.20 11.06
CA VAL A 249 18.12 2.94 11.05
C VAL A 249 19.02 1.81 11.53
N THR A 250 18.69 1.23 12.68
CA THR A 250 19.39 0.07 13.25
C THR A 250 18.49 -1.19 13.19
N PRO A 251 19.05 -2.37 12.87
CA PRO A 251 18.28 -3.61 12.91
C PRO A 251 17.77 -3.92 14.32
N ALA A 252 16.51 -4.32 14.44
CA ALA A 252 15.89 -4.75 15.69
C ALA A 252 14.90 -5.90 15.44
N ALA A 253 14.68 -6.72 16.47
CA ALA A 253 13.59 -7.68 16.50
C ALA A 253 12.29 -7.02 17.01
N LEU A 254 11.16 -7.69 16.80
CA LEU A 254 9.91 -7.27 17.45
C LEU A 254 10.07 -7.33 18.97
N THR A 255 9.51 -6.35 19.66
CA THR A 255 9.37 -6.41 21.12
C THR A 255 8.43 -7.56 21.51
N PRO A 256 8.54 -8.12 22.72
CA PRO A 256 7.61 -9.17 23.18
C PRO A 256 6.14 -8.75 23.11
N ARG A 257 5.86 -7.46 23.29
CA ARG A 257 4.50 -6.91 23.23
C ARG A 257 3.98 -6.79 21.80
N GLU A 258 4.79 -6.29 20.87
CA GLU A 258 4.47 -6.29 19.44
C GLU A 258 4.24 -7.71 18.94
N GLU A 259 5.08 -8.66 19.33
CA GLU A 259 4.95 -10.05 18.91
C GLU A 259 3.67 -10.69 19.46
N ARG A 260 3.34 -10.49 20.74
CA ARG A 260 2.11 -10.98 21.36
C ARG A 260 0.87 -10.43 20.66
N LEU A 261 0.87 -9.12 20.39
CA LEU A 261 -0.20 -8.43 19.69
C LEU A 261 -0.34 -8.90 18.24
N ALA A 262 0.77 -9.04 17.52
CA ALA A 262 0.80 -9.55 16.16
C ALA A 262 0.31 -11.00 16.07
N ARG A 263 0.67 -11.88 17.02
CA ARG A 263 0.14 -13.26 17.07
C ARG A 263 -1.37 -13.26 17.20
N TRP A 264 -1.91 -12.49 18.14
CA TRP A 264 -3.36 -12.40 18.33
C TRP A 264 -4.05 -11.84 17.07
N LEU A 265 -3.55 -10.74 16.51
CA LEU A 265 -4.11 -10.12 15.30
C LEU A 265 -4.04 -11.03 14.08
N ALA A 266 -2.95 -11.80 13.92
CA ALA A 266 -2.80 -12.74 12.82
C ALA A 266 -3.83 -13.87 12.92
N GLU A 267 -4.09 -14.38 14.12
CA GLU A 267 -5.03 -15.47 14.35
C GLU A 267 -6.50 -15.01 14.29
N HIS A 268 -6.84 -13.89 14.93
CA HIS A 268 -8.23 -13.49 15.18
C HIS A 268 -8.75 -12.44 14.19
N LYS A 269 -7.86 -11.73 13.50
CA LYS A 269 -8.23 -10.69 12.52
C LYS A 269 -7.77 -11.06 11.12
N TYR A 270 -6.47 -10.97 10.85
CA TYR A 270 -5.94 -11.04 9.49
C TYR A 270 -5.94 -12.45 8.90
N GLY A 271 -6.06 -13.49 9.73
CA GLY A 271 -6.30 -14.87 9.32
C GLY A 271 -7.77 -15.24 9.17
N SER A 272 -8.71 -14.33 9.49
CA SER A 272 -10.14 -14.61 9.50
C SER A 272 -10.85 -14.17 8.22
N ASP A 273 -11.80 -14.98 7.75
CA ASP A 273 -12.69 -14.58 6.66
C ASP A 273 -13.61 -13.42 7.06
N GLY A 274 -14.00 -13.36 8.34
CA GLY A 274 -14.81 -12.26 8.87
C GLY A 274 -14.18 -10.90 8.57
N TRP A 275 -12.88 -10.73 8.80
CA TRP A 275 -12.17 -9.51 8.41
C TRP A 275 -11.91 -9.44 6.91
N ASN A 276 -11.34 -10.49 6.32
CA ASN A 276 -10.82 -10.45 4.95
C ASN A 276 -11.93 -10.30 3.91
N LEU A 277 -13.08 -10.94 4.11
CA LEU A 277 -14.20 -10.94 3.18
C LEU A 277 -15.29 -9.94 3.61
N ASP A 278 -15.60 -9.90 4.91
CA ASP A 278 -16.81 -9.22 5.39
C ASP A 278 -16.53 -7.93 6.21
N ARG A 279 -15.24 -7.62 6.46
CA ARG A 279 -14.78 -6.44 7.24
C ARG A 279 -15.27 -6.41 8.68
N VAL A 280 -15.56 -7.57 9.26
CA VAL A 280 -15.86 -7.73 10.69
C VAL A 280 -14.57 -7.59 11.48
N GLU A 281 -14.51 -6.61 12.38
CA GLU A 281 -13.43 -6.45 13.35
C GLU A 281 -13.67 -7.42 14.52
N PRO A 282 -12.67 -8.19 14.98
CA PRO A 282 -12.83 -9.06 16.14
C PRO A 282 -12.96 -8.23 17.43
N GLU A 283 -13.58 -8.82 18.44
CA GLU A 283 -13.61 -8.22 19.78
C GLU A 283 -12.21 -8.30 20.40
N GLU A 284 -11.65 -7.14 20.75
CA GLU A 284 -10.29 -7.05 21.26
C GLU A 284 -10.23 -7.43 22.74
N PRO A 285 -9.22 -8.20 23.18
CA PRO A 285 -9.11 -8.60 24.56
C PRO A 285 -8.68 -7.40 25.43
N PRO A 286 -9.09 -7.35 26.72
CA PRO A 286 -8.82 -6.20 27.59
C PRO A 286 -7.32 -5.82 27.69
N TRP A 287 -6.43 -6.81 27.67
CA TRP A 287 -4.98 -6.62 27.79
C TRP A 287 -4.36 -5.77 26.68
N PHE A 288 -5.05 -5.57 25.54
CA PHE A 288 -4.60 -4.64 24.50
C PHE A 288 -4.45 -3.21 25.03
N GLN A 289 -5.30 -2.82 25.98
CA GLN A 289 -5.35 -1.49 26.58
C GLN A 289 -4.51 -1.37 27.86
N GLU A 290 -4.07 -2.50 28.42
CA GLU A 290 -3.35 -2.51 29.69
C GLU A 290 -1.93 -1.92 29.55
N VAL A 291 -1.58 -1.04 30.48
CA VAL A 291 -0.24 -0.45 30.59
C VAL A 291 0.49 -1.19 31.71
N GLY A 292 1.25 -2.25 31.40
CA GLY A 292 2.10 -2.90 32.40
C GLY A 292 2.60 -4.30 32.05
N ASP A 293 3.78 -4.63 32.56
CA ASP A 293 4.55 -5.84 32.30
C ASP A 293 3.86 -7.12 32.75
N HIS A 294 3.50 -7.97 31.80
CA HIS A 294 3.44 -9.41 32.04
C HIS A 294 4.68 -10.03 31.41
N ALA A 295 5.78 -9.92 32.17
CA ALA A 295 6.98 -10.73 32.05
C ALA A 295 6.63 -12.22 32.12
#